data_AF-A0A7C5NLG2-F1
#
_entry.id   AF-A0A7C5NLG2-F1
#
_cell.length_a   1.000
_cell.length_b   1.000
_cell.length_c   1.000
_cell.angle_alpha   90.00
_cell.angle_beta   90.00
_cell.angle_gamma   90.00
#
_symmetry.space_group_name_H-M   'P 1'
#
loop_
_entity.id
_entity.type
_entity.pdbx_description
1 polymer ?
#
loop_
_entity_poly.entity_id
_entity_poly.type
_entity_poly.pdbx_seq_one_letter_code
_entity_poly.pdbx_strand_id
1 'polypeptide(L)'
;MVMALEPAFVLHRRPYRDSSLIVELLTRGHGRISALARGARRSRSRYHGRLEPFRALLVSWGGRGELATLHQAEENGAAATVLPPALLVHGFYLNELLLRLLHRHDPCPEIHAAYGETLTALAGTTDSAIVQARLRLFEKRLLEALGYGLNLQYDGREGAPIRPAQRYRYYPQRGALPITDDLGLQAHDDGVEVQGETLIALAAGTLASATALRESKRLMRMALNRLLGGRPLHSRELVRPGSRHDSDKEEA
;
A
#
# COMPACT_ATOMS: atom_id res chain seq x y z
N MET A 1 11.76 17.90 -21.88
CA MET A 1 10.31 17.90 -22.12
C MET A 1 9.64 18.10 -20.77
N VAL A 2 8.69 19.04 -20.70
CA VAL A 2 7.89 19.28 -19.49
C VAL A 2 6.58 18.53 -19.67
N MET A 3 6.16 17.80 -18.65
CA MET A 3 4.87 17.11 -18.65
C MET A 3 3.75 18.10 -18.34
N ALA A 4 2.60 17.92 -18.98
CA ALA A 4 1.38 18.63 -18.60
C ALA A 4 0.94 18.24 -17.18
N LEU A 5 -0.06 18.96 -16.63
CA LEU A 5 -0.63 18.63 -15.32
C LEU A 5 -1.20 17.21 -15.32
N GLU A 6 -0.66 16.37 -14.45
CA GLU A 6 -1.04 14.96 -14.31
C GLU A 6 -1.51 14.68 -12.88
N PRO A 7 -2.57 13.88 -12.68
CA PRO A 7 -2.99 13.42 -11.36
C PRO A 7 -1.86 12.68 -10.63
N ALA A 8 -1.64 13.05 -9.38
CA ALA A 8 -0.63 12.43 -8.54
C ALA A 8 -0.96 12.49 -7.04
N PHE A 9 -0.32 11.60 -6.29
CA PHE A 9 -0.26 11.62 -4.83
C PHE A 9 1.17 11.74 -4.34
N VAL A 10 1.39 12.47 -3.25
CA VAL A 10 2.67 12.47 -2.53
C VAL A 10 2.77 11.20 -1.68
N LEU A 11 3.75 10.34 -1.96
CA LEU A 11 4.04 9.15 -1.15
C LEU A 11 5.00 9.47 -0.01
N HIS A 12 6.02 10.28 -0.29
CA HIS A 12 7.04 10.66 0.68
C HIS A 12 7.65 12.01 0.32
N ARG A 13 8.16 12.71 1.34
CA ARG A 13 8.87 13.97 1.17
C ARG A 13 10.03 14.04 2.16
N ARG A 14 11.12 14.66 1.76
CA ARG A 14 12.25 14.93 2.65
C ARG A 14 12.90 16.28 2.34
N PRO A 15 13.42 16.99 3.36
CA PRO A 15 14.28 18.14 3.16
C PRO A 15 15.43 17.83 2.20
N TYR A 16 15.74 18.80 1.32
CA TYR A 16 16.90 18.75 0.46
C TYR A 16 17.50 20.14 0.32
N ARG A 17 18.74 20.30 0.79
CA ARG A 17 19.41 21.61 0.96
C ARG A 17 18.54 22.56 1.79
N ASP A 18 18.86 23.86 1.77
CA ASP A 18 18.26 24.84 2.67
C ASP A 18 16.76 25.02 2.45
N SER A 19 16.33 25.13 1.19
CA SER A 19 14.97 25.56 0.88
C SER A 19 14.14 24.60 0.01
N SER A 20 14.68 23.43 -0.36
CA SER A 20 13.98 22.51 -1.28
C SER A 20 13.49 21.23 -0.59
N LEU A 21 12.58 20.53 -1.28
CA LEU A 21 12.16 19.18 -0.92
C LEU A 21 12.46 18.23 -2.08
N ILE A 22 12.81 16.99 -1.76
CA ILE A 22 12.64 15.87 -2.69
C ILE A 22 11.31 15.21 -2.34
N VAL A 23 10.44 15.05 -3.34
CA VAL A 23 9.15 14.38 -3.21
C VAL A 23 9.11 13.13 -4.08
N GLU A 24 8.59 12.05 -3.51
CA GLU A 24 8.24 10.84 -4.23
C GLU A 24 6.75 10.89 -4.54
N LEU A 25 6.42 10.84 -5.82
CA LEU A 25 5.05 10.98 -6.32
C LEU A 25 4.60 9.69 -6.99
N LEU A 26 3.37 9.26 -6.71
CA LEU A 26 2.66 8.29 -7.54
C LEU A 26 1.85 9.08 -8.56
N THR A 27 2.22 9.03 -9.83
CA THR A 27 1.48 9.68 -10.92
C THR A 27 0.67 8.63 -11.67
N ARG A 28 -0.50 9.00 -12.18
CA ARG A 28 -1.39 8.07 -12.87
C ARG A 28 -0.78 7.56 -14.19
N GLY A 29 -0.29 8.46 -15.03
CA GLY A 29 0.22 8.12 -16.38
C GLY A 29 1.72 7.81 -16.48
N HIS A 30 2.51 8.05 -15.42
CA HIS A 30 3.98 7.89 -15.47
C HIS A 30 4.54 7.10 -14.29
N GLY A 31 3.68 6.47 -13.49
CA GLY A 31 4.09 5.66 -12.35
C GLY A 31 4.75 6.47 -11.25
N ARG A 32 5.70 5.85 -10.55
CA ARG A 32 6.44 6.51 -9.47
C ARG A 32 7.57 7.38 -10.00
N ILE A 33 7.62 8.63 -9.55
CA ILE A 33 8.67 9.58 -9.92
C ILE A 33 9.28 10.25 -8.68
N SER A 34 10.57 10.59 -8.75
CA SER A 34 11.22 11.48 -7.77
C SER A 34 11.33 12.88 -8.38
N ALA A 35 10.93 13.91 -7.64
CA ALA A 35 11.01 15.29 -8.10
C ALA A 35 11.58 16.23 -7.05
N LEU A 36 12.44 17.15 -7.49
CA LEU A 36 12.96 18.27 -6.72
C LEU A 36 11.95 19.43 -6.77
N ALA A 37 11.36 19.75 -5.63
CA ALA A 37 10.56 20.95 -5.43
C ALA A 37 11.45 22.08 -4.89
N ARG A 38 11.97 22.91 -5.80
CA ARG A 38 12.87 24.02 -5.45
C ARG A 38 12.14 25.10 -4.66
N GLY A 39 12.75 25.56 -3.57
CA GLY A 39 12.17 26.62 -2.73
C GLY A 39 10.91 26.19 -1.97
N ALA A 40 10.57 24.89 -1.97
CA ALA A 40 9.34 24.37 -1.36
C ALA A 40 9.19 24.70 0.14
N ARG A 41 10.31 24.86 0.86
CA ARG A 41 10.34 25.16 2.29
C ARG A 41 10.34 26.66 2.62
N ARG A 42 10.34 27.56 1.62
CA ARG A 42 10.26 29.02 1.86
C ARG A 42 8.86 29.40 2.34
N SER A 43 8.76 30.40 3.22
CA SER A 43 7.47 30.87 3.77
C SER A 43 6.45 31.29 2.71
N ARG A 44 6.89 31.91 1.61
CA ARG A 44 6.05 32.33 0.46
C ARG A 44 6.12 31.35 -0.73
N SER A 45 6.34 30.07 -0.46
CA SER A 45 6.45 29.03 -1.49
C SER A 45 5.11 28.74 -2.16
N ARG A 46 5.10 28.59 -3.49
CA ARG A 46 3.93 28.08 -4.22
C ARG A 46 3.54 26.65 -3.81
N TYR A 47 4.44 25.92 -3.15
CA TYR A 47 4.22 24.56 -2.68
C TYR A 47 3.74 24.48 -1.21
N HIS A 48 3.64 25.62 -0.52
CA HIS A 48 3.32 25.69 0.90
C HIS A 48 2.02 24.92 1.22
N GLY A 49 2.11 23.92 2.10
CA GLY A 49 0.98 23.07 2.52
C GLY A 49 0.40 22.12 1.45
N ARG A 50 0.93 22.13 0.22
CA ARG A 50 0.41 21.31 -0.89
C ARG A 50 1.12 19.96 -1.01
N LEU A 51 2.44 19.94 -0.79
CA LEU A 51 3.26 18.73 -0.90
C LEU A 51 3.20 17.88 0.38
N GLU A 52 1.97 17.58 0.82
CA GLU A 52 1.67 16.70 1.95
C GLU A 52 1.22 15.33 1.43
N PRO A 53 1.56 14.23 2.12
CA PRO A 53 1.02 12.91 1.81
C PRO A 53 -0.51 12.87 1.78
N PHE A 54 -1.05 11.88 1.06
CA PHE A 54 -2.49 11.57 0.98
C PHE A 54 -3.35 12.59 0.22
N ARG A 55 -2.77 13.71 -0.22
CA ARG A 55 -3.47 14.71 -1.02
C ARG A 55 -3.42 14.35 -2.51
N ALA A 56 -4.59 14.40 -3.16
CA ALA A 56 -4.69 14.33 -4.61
C ALA A 56 -4.29 15.68 -5.22
N LEU A 57 -3.28 15.65 -6.09
CA LEU A 57 -2.71 16.83 -6.72
C LEU A 57 -2.76 16.68 -8.25
N LEU A 58 -2.72 17.81 -8.94
CA LEU A 58 -2.28 17.92 -10.32
C LEU A 58 -0.86 18.46 -10.31
N VAL A 59 0.08 17.74 -10.91
CA VAL A 59 1.50 18.12 -10.90
C VAL A 59 2.07 18.21 -12.30
N SER A 60 2.96 19.17 -12.52
CA SER A 60 3.78 19.25 -13.74
C SER A 60 5.25 19.19 -13.35
N TRP A 61 6.05 18.45 -14.11
CA TRP A 61 7.48 18.29 -13.88
C TRP A 61 8.24 18.19 -15.19
N GLY A 62 9.54 18.41 -15.13
CA GLY A 62 10.43 18.31 -16.28
C GLY A 62 11.85 17.99 -15.84
N GLY A 63 12.65 17.50 -16.78
CA GLY A 63 14.04 17.10 -16.53
C GLY A 63 14.39 15.81 -17.23
N ARG A 64 15.67 15.43 -17.15
CA ARG A 64 16.20 14.13 -17.61
C ARG A 64 16.90 13.46 -16.42
N GLY A 65 16.84 12.13 -16.36
CA GLY A 65 17.46 11.33 -15.30
C GLY A 65 16.52 11.02 -14.12
N GLU A 66 17.10 10.45 -13.06
CA GLU A 66 16.38 9.88 -11.91
C GLU A 66 15.64 10.90 -11.03
N LEU A 67 16.04 12.16 -11.08
CA LEU A 67 15.45 13.25 -10.28
C LEU A 67 14.93 14.37 -11.18
N ALA A 68 13.61 14.41 -11.36
CA ALA A 68 12.94 15.48 -12.09
C ALA A 68 12.95 16.80 -11.30
N THR A 69 12.57 17.90 -11.94
CA THR A 69 12.25 19.17 -11.28
C THR A 69 10.75 19.40 -11.32
N LEU A 70 10.14 19.61 -10.15
CA LEU A 70 8.72 19.93 -10.04
C LEU A 70 8.49 21.39 -10.46
N HIS A 71 7.53 21.61 -11.37
CA HIS A 71 7.16 22.92 -11.88
C HIS A 71 5.85 23.43 -11.27
N GLN A 72 4.81 22.61 -11.19
CA GLN A 72 3.54 22.96 -10.55
C GLN A 72 3.04 21.83 -9.65
N ALA A 73 2.28 22.20 -8.64
CA ALA A 73 1.48 21.29 -7.81
C ALA A 73 0.24 22.05 -7.35
N GLU A 74 -0.91 21.62 -7.85
CA GLU A 74 -2.21 22.24 -7.62
C GLU A 74 -3.15 21.20 -7.03
N GLU A 75 -4.15 21.63 -6.25
CA GLU A 75 -5.11 20.70 -5.67
C GLU A 75 -6.06 20.20 -6.75
N ASN A 76 -6.26 18.89 -6.82
CA ASN A 76 -7.10 18.28 -7.85
C ASN A 76 -8.60 18.37 -7.49
N GLY A 77 -9.14 19.57 -7.25
CA GLY A 77 -10.56 19.99 -7.21
C GLY A 77 -11.57 19.23 -6.33
N ALA A 78 -11.32 17.97 -5.98
CA ALA A 78 -12.09 17.14 -5.10
C ALA A 78 -11.85 17.56 -3.65
N ALA A 79 -12.86 17.35 -2.79
CA ALA A 79 -12.72 17.55 -1.36
C ALA A 79 -11.45 16.86 -0.86
N ALA A 80 -10.59 17.62 -0.17
CA ALA A 80 -9.34 17.10 0.34
C ALA A 80 -9.62 15.86 1.20
N THR A 81 -9.09 14.71 0.78
CA THR A 81 -9.14 13.50 1.61
C THR A 81 -8.18 13.72 2.77
N VAL A 82 -8.72 14.01 3.95
CA VAL A 82 -7.95 14.19 5.18
C VAL A 82 -8.12 12.93 6.01
N LEU A 83 -7.05 12.15 6.16
CA LEU A 83 -7.06 11.01 7.05
C LEU A 83 -7.11 11.50 8.52
N PRO A 84 -8.01 10.94 9.35
CA PRO A 84 -7.98 11.15 10.79
C PRO A 84 -6.61 10.77 11.38
N PRO A 85 -6.13 11.44 12.45
CA PRO A 85 -4.83 11.13 13.06
C PRO A 85 -4.62 9.64 13.38
N ALA A 86 -5.67 8.96 13.87
CA ALA A 86 -5.64 7.53 14.18
C ALA A 86 -5.42 6.62 12.96
N LEU A 87 -5.70 7.10 11.74
CA LEU A 87 -5.58 6.34 10.49
C LEU A 87 -4.36 6.73 9.66
N LEU A 88 -3.57 7.73 10.09
CA LEU A 88 -2.34 8.14 9.39
C LEU A 88 -1.36 6.98 9.23
N VAL A 89 -1.26 6.11 10.24
CA VAL A 89 -0.38 4.94 10.19
C VAL A 89 -0.76 3.96 9.08
N HIS A 90 -2.05 3.84 8.77
CA HIS A 90 -2.53 3.03 7.65
C HIS A 90 -2.22 3.69 6.31
N GLY A 91 -2.36 5.01 6.20
CA GLY A 91 -1.92 5.75 5.01
C GLY A 91 -0.42 5.57 4.75
N PHE A 92 0.43 5.74 5.77
CA PHE A 92 1.87 5.56 5.63
C PHE A 92 2.25 4.10 5.31
N TYR A 93 1.49 3.12 5.80
CA TYR A 93 1.66 1.73 5.41
C TYR A 93 1.44 1.53 3.90
N LEU A 94 0.39 2.12 3.32
CA LEU A 94 0.16 2.08 1.87
C LEU A 94 1.30 2.76 1.11
N ASN A 95 1.76 3.92 1.56
CA ASN A 95 2.88 4.63 0.92
C ASN A 95 4.15 3.80 0.93
N GLU A 96 4.48 3.17 2.05
CA GLU A 96 5.68 2.36 2.19
C GLU A 96 5.63 1.13 1.27
N LEU A 97 4.47 0.46 1.15
CA LEU A 97 4.30 -0.63 0.18
C LEU A 97 4.59 -0.15 -1.24
N LEU A 98 4.00 0.97 -1.65
CA LEU A 98 4.18 1.52 -3.00
C LEU A 98 5.64 1.93 -3.26
N LEU A 99 6.30 2.56 -2.29
CA LEU A 99 7.72 2.96 -2.40
C LEU A 99 8.66 1.76 -2.53
N ARG A 100 8.34 0.64 -1.90
CA ARG A 100 9.18 -0.56 -1.89
C ARG A 100 8.91 -1.51 -3.06
N LEU A 101 7.68 -1.56 -3.56
CA LEU A 101 7.25 -2.57 -4.51
C LEU A 101 7.05 -2.03 -5.93
N LEU A 102 6.71 -0.75 -6.11
CA LEU A 102 6.58 -0.18 -7.45
C LEU A 102 7.91 0.29 -8.03
N HIS A 103 8.14 -0.10 -9.28
CA HIS A 103 9.21 0.44 -10.10
C HIS A 103 9.00 1.93 -10.38
N ARG A 104 10.11 2.66 -10.59
CA ARG A 104 10.05 4.04 -11.05
C ARG A 104 9.68 4.06 -12.52
N HIS A 105 8.95 5.10 -12.94
CA HIS A 105 8.61 5.35 -14.34
C HIS A 105 7.80 4.24 -15.03
N ASP A 106 7.12 3.40 -14.25
CA ASP A 106 6.27 2.31 -14.73
C ASP A 106 4.79 2.64 -14.45
N PRO A 107 4.00 3.07 -15.46
CA PRO A 107 2.62 3.48 -15.27
C PRO A 107 1.73 2.35 -14.76
N CYS A 108 1.01 2.63 -13.67
CA CYS A 108 0.06 1.69 -13.07
C CYS A 108 -1.21 2.44 -12.63
N PRO A 109 -2.03 2.90 -13.60
CA PRO A 109 -3.19 3.75 -13.34
C PRO A 109 -4.25 3.09 -12.44
N GLU A 110 -4.37 1.77 -12.48
CA GLU A 110 -5.24 0.97 -11.63
C GLU A 110 -4.83 1.05 -10.16
N ILE A 111 -3.52 1.06 -9.85
CA ILE A 111 -3.03 1.25 -8.47
C ILE A 111 -3.15 2.70 -8.03
N HIS A 112 -2.96 3.65 -8.94
CA HIS A 112 -3.25 5.06 -8.65
C HIS A 112 -4.73 5.26 -8.25
N ALA A 113 -5.67 4.68 -9.01
CA ALA A 113 -7.09 4.72 -8.69
C ALA A 113 -7.40 4.00 -7.37
N ALA A 114 -6.92 2.76 -7.20
CA ALA A 114 -7.14 1.98 -5.99
C ALA A 114 -6.58 2.66 -4.73
N TYR A 115 -5.45 3.37 -4.84
CA TYR A 115 -4.86 4.14 -3.75
C TYR A 115 -5.77 5.30 -3.33
N GLY A 116 -6.26 6.09 -4.29
CA GLY A 116 -7.21 7.17 -4.03
C GLY A 116 -8.51 6.66 -3.39
N GLU A 117 -9.12 5.62 -3.96
CA GLU A 117 -10.32 4.96 -3.42
C GLU A 117 -10.12 4.49 -1.98
N THR A 118 -8.96 3.89 -1.69
CA THR A 118 -8.62 3.40 -0.35
C THR A 118 -8.49 4.56 0.62
N LEU A 119 -7.79 5.64 0.26
CA LEU A 119 -7.67 6.81 1.13
C LEU A 119 -9.03 7.44 1.43
N THR A 120 -9.90 7.60 0.43
CA THR A 120 -11.25 8.13 0.64
C THR A 120 -12.07 7.22 1.55
N ALA A 121 -12.01 5.90 1.35
CA ALA A 121 -12.71 4.95 2.21
C ALA A 121 -12.19 4.98 3.67
N LEU A 122 -10.88 5.14 3.87
CA LEU A 122 -10.30 5.28 5.20
C LEU A 122 -10.69 6.59 5.87
N ALA A 123 -10.70 7.71 5.14
CA ALA A 123 -11.10 9.00 5.69
C ALA A 123 -12.57 9.04 6.14
N GLY A 124 -13.44 8.27 5.47
CA GLY A 124 -14.88 8.22 5.73
C GLY A 124 -15.33 7.24 6.82
N THR A 125 -14.41 6.59 7.55
CA THR A 125 -14.79 5.55 8.52
C THR A 125 -14.03 5.63 9.84
N THR A 126 -14.68 5.23 10.92
CA THR A 126 -14.08 4.95 12.22
C THR A 126 -14.11 3.46 12.56
N ASP A 127 -14.70 2.63 11.70
CA ASP A 127 -14.84 1.20 11.90
C ASP A 127 -13.55 0.47 11.52
N SER A 128 -12.91 -0.13 12.52
CA SER A 128 -11.68 -0.92 12.35
C SER A 128 -11.86 -2.10 11.38
N ALA A 129 -13.04 -2.72 11.31
CA ALA A 129 -13.31 -3.81 10.38
C ALA A 129 -13.27 -3.32 8.93
N ILE A 130 -13.89 -2.17 8.64
CA ILE A 130 -13.85 -1.52 7.32
C ILE A 130 -12.42 -1.14 6.97
N VAL A 131 -11.68 -0.54 7.91
CA VAL A 131 -10.25 -0.20 7.72
C VAL A 131 -9.44 -1.45 7.34
N GLN A 132 -9.57 -2.54 8.10
CA GLN A 132 -8.84 -3.77 7.82
C GLN A 132 -9.22 -4.36 6.45
N ALA A 133 -10.51 -4.38 6.10
CA ALA A 133 -10.98 -4.85 4.80
C ALA A 133 -10.36 -4.05 3.66
N ARG A 134 -10.45 -2.71 3.71
CA ARG A 134 -9.91 -1.82 2.67
C ARG A 134 -8.41 -2.00 2.47
N LEU A 135 -7.65 -2.20 3.55
CA LEU A 135 -6.22 -2.53 3.45
C LEU A 135 -5.98 -3.86 2.71
N ARG A 136 -6.73 -4.93 3.00
CA ARG A 136 -6.56 -6.22 2.29
C ARG A 136 -6.94 -6.15 0.83
N LEU A 137 -7.99 -5.39 0.49
CA LEU A 137 -8.40 -5.22 -0.91
C LEU A 137 -7.37 -4.42 -1.70
N PHE A 138 -6.78 -3.38 -1.10
CA PHE A 138 -5.66 -2.67 -1.72
C PHE A 138 -4.46 -3.58 -1.94
N GLU A 139 -4.07 -4.36 -0.92
CA GLU A 139 -2.95 -5.30 -1.02
C GLU A 139 -3.16 -6.37 -2.09
N LYS A 140 -4.39 -6.91 -2.20
CA LYS A 140 -4.78 -7.84 -3.26
C LYS A 140 -4.60 -7.21 -4.64
N ARG A 141 -5.12 -5.98 -4.84
CA ARG A 141 -4.95 -5.25 -6.11
C ARG A 141 -3.48 -4.97 -6.41
N LEU A 142 -2.68 -4.62 -5.41
CA LEU A 142 -1.24 -4.39 -5.56
C LEU A 142 -0.51 -5.67 -5.98
N LEU A 143 -0.81 -6.80 -5.36
CA LEU A 143 -0.26 -8.10 -5.76
C LEU A 143 -0.64 -8.45 -7.20
N GLU A 144 -1.91 -8.25 -7.58
CA GLU A 144 -2.39 -8.47 -8.95
C GLU A 144 -1.64 -7.61 -9.97
N ALA A 145 -1.51 -6.30 -9.72
CA ALA A 145 -0.80 -5.36 -10.60
C ALA A 145 0.70 -5.69 -10.75
N LEU A 146 1.32 -6.26 -9.70
CA LEU A 146 2.71 -6.72 -9.74
C LEU A 146 2.90 -8.08 -10.42
N GLY A 147 1.83 -8.71 -10.93
CA GLY A 147 1.88 -10.04 -11.53
C GLY A 147 1.92 -11.20 -10.53
N TYR A 148 1.65 -10.92 -9.24
CA TYR A 148 1.59 -11.90 -8.15
C TYR A 148 0.17 -12.08 -7.62
N GLY A 149 -0.83 -11.94 -8.50
CA GLY A 149 -2.24 -12.16 -8.18
C GLY A 149 -2.47 -13.53 -7.53
N LEU A 150 -3.32 -13.55 -6.51
CA LEU A 150 -3.61 -14.79 -5.78
C LEU A 150 -4.73 -15.56 -6.48
N ASN A 151 -4.53 -16.85 -6.73
CA ASN A 151 -5.65 -17.73 -7.06
C ASN A 151 -6.47 -17.98 -5.80
N LEU A 152 -7.68 -17.41 -5.75
CA LEU A 152 -8.59 -17.50 -4.60
C LEU A 152 -9.87 -18.28 -4.91
N GLN A 153 -10.04 -18.72 -6.16
CA GLN A 153 -11.29 -19.32 -6.67
C GLN A 153 -11.17 -20.83 -6.85
N TYR A 154 -9.95 -21.33 -7.13
CA TYR A 154 -9.68 -22.73 -7.37
C TYR A 154 -8.57 -23.23 -6.45
N ASP A 155 -8.65 -24.50 -6.06
CA ASP A 155 -7.58 -25.14 -5.32
C ASP A 155 -6.32 -25.34 -6.18
N GLY A 156 -5.20 -25.53 -5.50
CA GLY A 156 -3.89 -25.70 -6.10
C GLY A 156 -3.52 -27.14 -6.48
N ARG A 157 -4.41 -28.10 -6.24
CA ARG A 157 -4.13 -29.53 -6.44
C ARG A 157 -4.75 -30.05 -7.73
N GLU A 158 -6.05 -29.85 -7.86
CA GLU A 158 -6.89 -30.39 -8.92
C GLU A 158 -7.55 -29.25 -9.72
N GLY A 159 -7.46 -28.00 -9.23
CA GLY A 159 -8.14 -26.87 -9.84
C GLY A 159 -9.64 -26.87 -9.55
N ALA A 160 -10.09 -27.61 -8.53
CA ALA A 160 -11.50 -27.64 -8.16
C ALA A 160 -11.90 -26.31 -7.50
N PRO A 161 -13.17 -25.86 -7.63
CA PRO A 161 -13.64 -24.65 -6.96
C PRO A 161 -13.44 -24.73 -5.44
N ILE A 162 -13.01 -23.62 -4.85
CA ILE A 162 -12.87 -23.50 -3.39
C ILE A 162 -14.23 -23.71 -2.73
N ARG A 163 -14.27 -24.60 -1.72
CA ARG A 163 -15.48 -24.93 -0.97
C ARG A 163 -15.55 -24.11 0.32
N PRO A 164 -16.66 -23.41 0.61
CA PRO A 164 -16.75 -22.51 1.76
C PRO A 164 -16.38 -23.16 3.10
N ALA A 165 -16.89 -24.36 3.37
CA ALA A 165 -16.70 -25.09 4.62
C ALA A 165 -15.35 -25.83 4.74
N GLN A 166 -14.56 -25.88 3.66
CA GLN A 166 -13.27 -26.58 3.65
C GLN A 166 -12.15 -25.66 4.18
N ARG A 167 -11.22 -26.23 4.94
CA ARG A 167 -9.98 -25.54 5.34
C ARG A 167 -8.87 -25.81 4.33
N TYR A 168 -8.09 -24.79 4.04
CA TYR A 168 -6.99 -24.85 3.10
C TYR A 168 -5.68 -24.37 3.73
N ARG A 169 -4.58 -24.95 3.28
CA ARG A 169 -3.22 -24.46 3.49
C ARG A 169 -2.83 -23.68 2.24
N TYR A 170 -2.70 -22.37 2.35
CA TYR A 170 -2.41 -21.51 1.20
C TYR A 170 -0.92 -21.24 1.05
N TYR A 171 -0.40 -21.46 -0.17
CA TYR A 171 0.96 -21.10 -0.55
C TYR A 171 0.92 -20.17 -1.76
N PRO A 172 1.56 -18.99 -1.72
CA PRO A 172 1.57 -18.08 -2.86
C PRO A 172 1.99 -18.69 -4.21
N GLN A 173 2.91 -19.67 -4.24
CA GLN A 173 3.30 -20.34 -5.50
C GLN A 173 2.40 -21.52 -5.89
N ARG A 174 1.63 -22.11 -4.95
CA ARG A 174 0.84 -23.33 -5.21
C ARG A 174 -0.66 -23.09 -5.13
N GLY A 175 -1.12 -21.96 -4.62
CA GLY A 175 -2.52 -21.71 -4.30
C GLY A 175 -2.98 -22.41 -3.01
N ALA A 176 -4.28 -22.61 -2.90
CA ALA A 176 -4.92 -23.22 -1.73
C ALA A 176 -4.92 -24.75 -1.85
N LEU A 177 -4.25 -25.46 -0.93
CA LEU A 177 -4.29 -26.92 -0.87
C LEU A 177 -5.27 -27.37 0.22
N PRO A 178 -6.23 -28.26 -0.06
CA PRO A 178 -7.20 -28.70 0.94
C PRO A 178 -6.48 -29.46 2.06
N ILE A 179 -6.83 -29.14 3.31
CA ILE A 179 -6.36 -29.88 4.48
C ILE A 179 -7.27 -31.11 4.63
N THR A 180 -6.71 -32.29 4.43
CA THR A 180 -7.37 -33.60 4.64
C THR A 180 -6.60 -34.36 5.71
N ASP A 181 -7.30 -35.16 6.52
CA ASP A 181 -6.71 -35.90 7.65
C ASP A 181 -5.55 -36.85 7.23
N ASP A 182 -5.52 -37.29 5.96
CA ASP A 182 -4.51 -38.17 5.38
C ASP A 182 -3.21 -37.47 4.91
N LEU A 183 -3.20 -36.14 4.84
CA LEU A 183 -2.02 -35.42 4.40
C LEU A 183 -1.16 -35.10 5.62
N GLY A 184 -0.10 -35.90 5.79
CA GLY A 184 1.06 -35.60 6.61
C GLY A 184 1.72 -34.29 6.15
N LEU A 185 1.09 -33.16 6.47
CA LEU A 185 1.62 -31.82 6.34
C LEU A 185 2.81 -31.75 7.27
N GLN A 186 3.98 -32.08 6.73
CA GLN A 186 5.22 -32.07 7.48
C GLN A 186 5.41 -30.72 8.16
N ALA A 187 5.93 -30.75 9.38
CA ALA A 187 6.03 -29.63 10.32
C ALA A 187 6.87 -28.42 9.86
N HIS A 188 7.33 -28.39 8.59
CA HIS A 188 8.08 -27.30 7.97
C HIS A 188 7.23 -26.49 6.98
N ASP A 189 5.97 -26.25 7.35
CA ASP A 189 4.99 -25.70 6.44
C ASP A 189 4.81 -24.18 6.60
N ASP A 190 5.43 -23.41 5.69
CA ASP A 190 5.32 -21.95 5.63
C ASP A 190 3.96 -21.45 5.10
N GLY A 191 3.00 -22.35 4.81
CA GLY A 191 1.68 -22.00 4.32
C GLY A 191 0.78 -21.34 5.37
N VAL A 192 -0.17 -20.51 4.91
CA VAL A 192 -1.18 -19.91 5.79
C VAL A 192 -2.45 -20.73 5.75
N GLU A 193 -2.85 -21.24 6.90
CA GLU A 193 -4.17 -21.86 7.05
C GLU A 193 -5.29 -20.83 6.99
N VAL A 194 -6.31 -21.13 6.19
CA VAL A 194 -7.41 -20.22 5.83
C VAL A 194 -8.67 -21.01 5.48
N GLN A 195 -9.84 -20.49 5.85
CA GLN A 195 -11.14 -21.07 5.46
C GLN A 195 -11.48 -20.75 4.00
N GLY A 196 -12.14 -21.68 3.31
CA GLY A 196 -12.62 -21.46 1.96
C GLY A 196 -13.55 -20.25 1.86
N GLU A 197 -14.41 -20.04 2.86
CA GLU A 197 -15.26 -18.84 2.96
C GLU A 197 -14.42 -17.54 2.95
N THR A 198 -13.30 -17.50 3.67
CA THR A 198 -12.38 -16.35 3.66
C THR A 198 -11.79 -16.11 2.27
N LEU A 199 -11.35 -17.17 1.57
CA LEU A 199 -10.79 -17.04 0.22
C LEU A 199 -11.84 -16.49 -0.76
N ILE A 200 -13.07 -16.99 -0.68
CA ILE A 200 -14.20 -16.53 -1.49
C ILE A 200 -14.53 -15.07 -1.18
N ALA A 201 -14.61 -14.70 0.11
CA ALA A 201 -14.89 -13.33 0.53
C ALA A 201 -13.78 -12.36 0.10
N LEU A 202 -12.51 -12.78 0.17
CA LEU A 202 -11.37 -12.00 -0.30
C LEU A 202 -11.39 -11.84 -1.83
N ALA A 203 -11.78 -12.88 -2.58
CA ALA A 203 -11.95 -12.83 -4.03
C ALA A 203 -13.05 -11.83 -4.43
N ALA A 204 -14.20 -11.90 -3.74
CA ALA A 204 -15.37 -11.07 -4.00
C ALA A 204 -15.28 -9.64 -3.43
N GLY A 205 -14.31 -9.37 -2.55
CA GLY A 205 -14.18 -8.06 -1.90
C GLY A 205 -15.14 -7.81 -0.74
N THR A 206 -15.71 -8.86 -0.15
CA THR A 206 -16.80 -8.83 0.84
C THR A 206 -16.34 -9.23 2.25
N LEU A 207 -15.10 -8.88 2.63
CA LEU A 207 -14.53 -9.19 3.94
C LEU A 207 -15.29 -8.48 5.08
N ALA A 208 -16.16 -9.22 5.76
CA ALA A 208 -16.97 -8.70 6.88
C ALA A 208 -16.68 -9.40 8.22
N SER A 209 -16.37 -10.70 8.21
CA SER A 209 -16.19 -11.46 9.45
C SER A 209 -14.81 -11.24 10.08
N ALA A 210 -14.73 -11.27 11.42
CA ALA A 210 -13.46 -11.16 12.14
C ALA A 210 -12.47 -12.27 11.76
N THR A 211 -12.96 -13.47 11.45
CA THR A 211 -12.15 -14.58 10.96
C THR A 211 -11.57 -14.27 9.58
N ALA A 212 -12.40 -13.82 8.63
CA ALA A 212 -11.95 -13.50 7.28
C ALA A 212 -10.92 -12.37 7.28
N LEU A 213 -11.10 -11.34 8.13
CA LEU A 213 -10.14 -10.24 8.27
C LEU A 213 -8.79 -10.73 8.84
N ARG A 214 -8.82 -11.56 9.88
CA ARG A 214 -7.61 -12.12 10.52
C ARG A 214 -6.83 -13.03 9.58
N GLU A 215 -7.53 -13.94 8.91
CA GLU A 215 -6.93 -14.89 7.96
C GLU A 215 -6.40 -14.16 6.72
N SER A 216 -7.17 -13.25 6.12
CA SER A 216 -6.72 -12.43 4.98
C SER A 216 -5.50 -11.59 5.34
N LYS A 217 -5.43 -11.02 6.55
CA LYS A 217 -4.24 -10.29 7.02
C LYS A 217 -3.00 -11.17 7.11
N ARG A 218 -3.13 -12.43 7.56
CA ARG A 218 -2.01 -13.39 7.58
C ARG A 218 -1.58 -13.75 6.15
N LEU A 219 -2.54 -14.03 5.27
CA LEU A 219 -2.30 -14.37 3.88
C LEU A 219 -1.59 -13.23 3.12
N MET A 220 -2.12 -12.00 3.19
CA MET A 220 -1.50 -10.84 2.55
C MET A 220 -0.11 -10.56 3.09
N ARG A 221 0.09 -10.70 4.41
CA ARG A 221 1.41 -10.53 5.01
C ARG A 221 2.42 -11.53 4.47
N MET A 222 2.06 -12.81 4.38
CA MET A 222 2.91 -13.84 3.80
C MET A 222 3.25 -13.51 2.34
N ALA A 223 2.25 -13.17 1.53
CA ALA A 223 2.44 -12.86 0.11
C ALA A 223 3.37 -11.64 -0.09
N LEU A 224 3.10 -10.53 0.60
CA LEU A 224 3.89 -9.30 0.49
C LEU A 224 5.30 -9.46 1.05
N ASN A 225 5.49 -10.19 2.15
CA ASN A 225 6.81 -10.37 2.76
C ASN A 225 7.82 -11.03 1.80
N ARG A 226 7.35 -11.90 0.90
CA ARG A 226 8.18 -12.53 -0.14
C ARG A 226 8.69 -11.49 -1.13
N LEU A 227 7.82 -10.57 -1.57
CA LEU A 227 8.20 -9.48 -2.48
C LEU A 227 9.09 -8.44 -1.80
N LEU A 228 8.92 -8.23 -0.50
CA LEU A 228 9.74 -7.30 0.29
C LEU A 228 11.15 -7.84 0.59
N GLY A 229 11.42 -9.11 0.29
CA GLY A 229 12.71 -9.77 0.56
C GLY A 229 13.02 -9.83 2.06
N GLY A 230 12.01 -10.05 2.90
CA GLY A 230 12.17 -10.15 4.37
C GLY A 230 12.44 -8.82 5.10
N ARG A 231 12.56 -7.69 4.39
CA ARG A 231 12.79 -6.38 5.03
C ARG A 231 11.53 -5.92 5.79
N PRO A 232 11.62 -5.62 7.09
CA PRO A 232 10.47 -5.16 7.87
C PRO A 232 9.96 -3.81 7.35
N LEU A 233 8.66 -3.56 7.49
CA LEU A 233 8.02 -2.29 7.16
C LEU A 233 8.05 -1.38 8.39
N HIS A 234 8.61 -0.18 8.28
CA HIS A 234 8.73 0.77 9.38
C HIS A 234 7.36 1.26 9.85
N SER A 235 6.40 1.37 8.94
CA SER A 235 5.02 1.75 9.26
C SER A 235 4.35 0.77 10.24
N ARG A 236 4.79 -0.49 10.28
CA ARG A 236 4.31 -1.49 11.26
C ARG A 236 4.91 -1.30 12.65
N GLU A 237 6.06 -0.65 12.77
CA GLU A 237 6.70 -0.35 14.06
C GLU A 237 5.96 0.78 14.77
N LEU A 238 5.42 1.74 14.02
CA LEU A 238 4.58 2.84 14.54
C LEU A 238 3.28 2.38 15.22
N VAL A 239 2.81 1.16 14.95
CA VAL A 239 1.60 0.57 15.55
C VAL A 239 1.93 -0.24 16.81
N ARG A 240 3.21 -0.52 17.10
CA ARG A 240 3.58 -1.29 18.29
C ARG A 240 3.45 -0.39 19.53
N PRO A 241 2.70 -0.80 20.56
CA PRO A 241 2.71 -0.08 21.84
C PRO A 241 4.09 -0.27 22.47
N GLY A 242 4.97 0.73 22.35
CA GLY A 242 6.30 0.69 22.97
C GLY A 242 7.39 1.57 22.34
N SER A 243 7.26 2.06 21.10
CA SER A 243 8.27 2.96 20.54
C SER A 243 7.99 4.42 20.90
N ARG A 244 8.09 4.77 22.19
CA ARG A 244 8.49 6.12 22.57
C ARG A 244 9.99 6.18 22.35
N HIS A 245 10.41 7.04 21.42
CA HIS A 245 11.81 7.34 21.22
C HIS A 245 12.26 8.11 22.48
N ASP A 246 13.02 7.44 23.33
CA ASP A 246 13.73 8.07 24.45
C ASP A 246 14.94 8.76 23.84
N SER A 247 14.76 10.02 23.43
CA SER A 247 15.84 10.91 23.03
C SER A 247 15.96 11.98 24.10
N ASP A 248 16.59 11.61 25.22
CA ASP A 248 17.24 12.51 26.17
C ASP A 248 18.22 11.69 27.00
N LYS A 249 19.46 11.58 26.51
CA LYS A 249 20.71 11.41 27.27
C LYS A 249 21.88 11.20 26.32
N GLU A 250 22.52 12.30 25.93
CA GLU A 250 23.98 12.41 25.77
C GLU A 250 24.32 13.86 25.39
N GLU A 251 24.39 14.74 26.41
CA GLU A 251 25.35 15.85 26.40
C GLU A 251 26.11 15.76 27.73
N ALA A 252 27.38 15.39 27.59
CA ALA A 252 28.45 15.73 28.51
C ALA A 252 29.09 17.05 28.05
#